data_AF-A0A1Q8T8C6-F1
#
_entry.id   AF-A0A1Q8T8C6-F1
#
_cell.length_a   1.000
_cell.length_b   1.000
_cell.length_c   1.000
_cell.angle_alpha   90.00
_cell.angle_beta   90.00
_cell.angle_gamma   90.00
#
_symmetry.space_group_name_H-M   'P 1'
#
loop_
_entity.id
_entity.type
_entity.pdbx_description
1 polymer ?
#
loop_
_entity_poly.entity_id
_entity_poly.type
_entity_poly.pdbx_seq_one_letter_code
_entity_poly.pdbx_strand_id
1 'polypeptide(L)' 'MTKKRRSFTPDFKQEAACLVLDQGYSVAEASRSLNLGENALRRWVKQLSEERGG' A
#
# COMPACT_ATOMS: atom_id res chain seq x y z
N MET A 1 16.77 6.10 -20.06
CA MET A 1 15.64 5.15 -19.97
C MET A 1 14.67 5.61 -18.90
N THR A 2 13.47 6.06 -19.26
CA THR A 2 12.44 6.46 -18.28
C THR A 2 11.87 5.20 -17.63
N LYS A 3 12.09 5.04 -16.32
CA LYS A 3 11.56 3.92 -15.55
C LYS A 3 10.03 4.01 -15.61
N LYS A 4 9.37 3.15 -16.40
CA LYS A 4 7.91 3.05 -16.49
C LYS A 4 7.36 2.94 -15.06
N ARG A 5 6.72 4.01 -14.59
CA ARG A 5 6.06 4.00 -13.28
C ARG A 5 4.96 2.95 -13.39
N ARG A 6 5.07 1.88 -12.59
CA ARG A 6 3.96 0.94 -12.42
C ARG A 6 2.80 1.74 -11.85
N SER A 7 1.81 2.01 -12.68
CA SER A 7 0.57 2.66 -12.27
C SER A 7 -0.29 1.59 -11.61
N PHE A 8 -0.39 1.64 -10.29
CA PHE A 8 -1.35 0.83 -9.54
C PHE A 8 -2.70 1.55 -9.53
N THR A 9 -3.76 0.79 -9.73
CA THR A 9 -5.14 1.28 -9.60
C THR A 9 -5.38 1.77 -8.18
N PRO A 10 -6.25 2.79 -7.99
CA PRO A 10 -6.60 3.27 -6.65
C PRO A 10 -7.14 2.15 -5.75
N ASP A 11 -7.97 1.27 -6.32
CA ASP A 11 -8.52 0.08 -5.66
C ASP A 11 -7.43 -0.84 -5.09
N PHE A 12 -6.42 -1.15 -5.91
CA PHE A 12 -5.29 -1.99 -5.48
C PHE A 12 -4.47 -1.35 -4.34
N LYS A 13 -4.32 -0.02 -4.35
CA LYS A 13 -3.62 0.68 -3.26
C LYS A 13 -4.40 0.58 -1.96
N GLN A 14 -5.73 0.68 -2.05
CA GLN A 14 -6.64 0.59 -0.93
C GLN A 14 -6.68 -0.84 -0.38
N GLU A 15 -6.80 -1.87 -1.22
CA GLU A 15 -6.68 -3.28 -0.80
C GLU A 15 -5.35 -3.54 -0.07
N ALA A 16 -4.24 -3.08 -0.64
CA ALA A 16 -2.92 -3.27 -0.03
C ALA A 16 -2.81 -2.59 1.35
N ALA A 17 -3.40 -1.40 1.50
CA ALA A 17 -3.42 -0.68 2.76
C ALA A 17 -4.41 -1.27 3.77
N CYS A 18 -5.57 -1.77 3.33
CA CYS A 18 -6.53 -2.53 4.15
C CYS A 18 -5.89 -3.82 4.66
N LEU A 19 -5.05 -4.51 3.88
CA LEU A 19 -4.32 -5.69 4.35
C LEU A 19 -3.42 -5.37 5.57
N VAL A 20 -2.81 -4.19 5.60
CA VAL A 20 -1.98 -3.77 6.74
C VAL A 20 -2.84 -3.32 7.92
N LEU A 21 -3.88 -2.51 7.67
CA LEU A 21 -4.69 -1.89 8.72
C LEU A 21 -5.76 -2.82 9.30
N ASP A 22 -6.49 -3.55 8.46
CA ASP A 22 -7.59 -4.44 8.86
C ASP A 22 -7.09 -5.86 9.17
N GLN A 23 -6.21 -6.42 8.34
CA GLN A 23 -5.72 -7.79 8.54
C GLN A 23 -4.50 -7.87 9.47
N GLY A 24 -3.96 -6.73 9.92
CA GLY A 24 -2.82 -6.67 10.84
C GLY A 24 -1.49 -7.10 10.24
N TYR A 25 -1.37 -7.15 8.91
CA TYR A 25 -0.09 -7.49 8.26
C TYR A 25 0.95 -6.40 8.51
N SER A 26 2.21 -6.80 8.67
CA SER A 26 3.30 -5.84 8.64
C SER A 26 3.49 -5.28 7.22
N VAL A 27 3.91 -4.02 7.11
CA VAL A 27 4.24 -3.39 5.80
C VAL A 27 5.21 -4.28 5.01
N ALA A 28 6.23 -4.84 5.65
CA ALA A 28 7.19 -5.72 4.99
C ALA A 28 6.56 -7.02 4.44
N GLU A 29 5.60 -7.62 5.17
CA GLU A 29 4.91 -8.84 4.75
C GLU A 29 3.96 -8.57 3.60
N ALA A 30 3.10 -7.56 3.72
CA ALA A 30 2.19 -7.16 2.66
C ALA A 30 2.96 -6.71 1.40
N SER A 31 4.09 -6.03 1.57
CA SER A 31 4.97 -5.65 0.46
C SER A 31 5.56 -6.85 -0.25
N ARG A 32 5.98 -7.91 0.48
CA ARG A 32 6.50 -9.15 -0.11
C ARG A 32 5.40 -9.93 -0.83
N SER A 33 4.23 -10.10 -0.21
CA SER A 33 3.10 -10.82 -0.80
C SER A 33 2.58 -10.16 -2.08
N LEU A 34 2.52 -8.82 -2.10
CA LEU A 34 2.01 -8.05 -3.24
C LEU A 34 3.11 -7.63 -4.23
N ASN A 35 4.37 -8.04 -3.98
CA ASN A 35 5.55 -7.62 -4.75
C ASN A 35 5.66 -6.09 -4.92
N LEU A 36 5.32 -5.37 -3.86
CA LEU A 36 5.39 -3.91 -3.78
C LEU A 36 6.70 -3.48 -3.16
N GLY A 37 7.00 -2.18 -3.29
CA GLY A 37 8.05 -1.54 -2.49
C GLY A 37 7.47 -1.06 -1.17
N GLU A 38 8.14 -1.35 -0.05
CA GLU A 38 7.68 -0.96 1.30
C GLU A 38 7.38 0.53 1.41
N ASN A 39 8.15 1.38 0.73
CA ASN A 39 7.93 2.82 0.69
C ASN A 39 6.60 3.23 0.03
N ALA A 40 6.18 2.52 -1.02
CA ALA A 40 4.90 2.79 -1.67
C ALA A 40 3.76 2.39 -0.74
N LEU A 41 3.87 1.20 -0.13
CA LEU A 41 2.87 0.68 0.78
C LEU A 41 2.73 1.53 2.04
N ARG A 42 3.83 1.96 2.65
CA ARG A 42 3.82 2.91 3.79
C ARG A 42 3.05 4.19 3.48
N ARG A 43 3.22 4.75 2.27
CA ARG A 43 2.51 5.95 1.87
C ARG A 43 1.01 5.71 1.72
N TRP A 44 0.61 4.56 1.15
CA TRP A 44 -0.80 4.22 0.99
C TRP A 44 -1.48 3.92 2.32
N VAL A 45 -0.81 3.18 3.22
CA VAL A 45 -1.30 2.92 4.58
C VAL A 45 -1.50 4.23 5.34
N LYS A 46 -0.53 5.15 5.26
CA LYS A 46 -0.67 6.46 5.89
C LYS A 46 -1.86 7.23 5.32
N GLN A 47 -1.98 7.30 3.98
CA GLN A 47 -3.08 7.99 3.31
C GLN A 47 -4.44 7.40 3.73
N LEU A 48 -4.59 6.08 3.72
CA LEU A 48 -5.83 5.40 4.11
C LEU A 48 -6.15 5.61 5.60
N SER A 49 -5.13 5.64 6.46
CA SER A 49 -5.31 5.96 7.88
C SER A 49 -5.77 7.40 8.10
N GLU A 50 -5.23 8.36 7.33
CA GLU A 50 -5.66 9.76 7.36
C GLU A 50 -7.10 9.91 6.83
N GLU A 51 -7.47 9.16 5.79
CA GLU A 51 -8.83 9.13 5.23
C GLU A 51 -9.86 8.50 6.19
N ARG A 52 -9.45 7.53 7.04
CA ARG A 52 -10.34 6.87 8.03
C ARG A 52 -10.41 7.58 9.38
N GLY A 53 -9.35 8.30 9.76
CA GLY A 53 -9.22 8.97 11.05
C GLY A 53 -9.50 10.47 11.03
N GLY A 54 -9.88 11.02 9.88
CA GLY A 54 -10.30 12.41 9.68
C GLY A 54 -11.81 12.59 9.69
#